data_AF-A0A3L7SGD4-F1
#
_entry.id   AF-A0A3L7SGD4-F1
#
_cell.length_a   1.000
_cell.length_b   1.000
_cell.length_c   1.000
_cell.angle_alpha   90.00
_cell.angle_beta   90.00
_cell.angle_gamma   90.00
#
_symmetry.space_group_name_H-M   'P 1'
#
loop_
_entity.id
_entity.type
_entity.pdbx_description
1 polymer ?
#
loop_
_entity_poly.entity_id
_entity_poly.type
_entity_poly.pdbx_seq_one_letter_code
_entity_poly.pdbx_strand_id
1 'polypeptide(L)'
;DTAVFEVSAAGVNRHTWNAEMLGLAECHVDALRVNGAAQSAAIIRRILSGEQGPAYDMVVANAAAALFAANRAESIQAAVPLAKSAIDTGATSALCERLKLWTNHQ
;
A
#
# COMPACT_ATOMS: atom_id res chain seq x y z
N ASP A 1 11.93 10.60 2.20
CA ASP A 1 11.06 11.50 3.00
C ASP A 1 9.81 11.94 2.24
N THR A 2 8.70 12.00 2.95
CA THR A 2 7.38 12.46 2.48
C THR A 2 6.80 13.41 3.52
N ALA A 3 6.45 14.63 3.12
CA ALA A 3 5.70 15.55 3.98
C ALA A 3 4.25 15.09 4.10
N VAL A 4 3.73 15.04 5.33
CA VAL A 4 2.38 14.55 5.62
C VAL A 4 1.62 15.58 6.44
N PHE A 5 0.35 15.75 6.09
CA PHE A 5 -0.60 16.63 6.77
C PHE A 5 -1.78 15.77 7.24
N GLU A 6 -1.79 15.44 8.53
CA GLU A 6 -2.87 14.70 9.15
C GLU A 6 -3.97 15.67 9.57
N VAL A 7 -5.17 15.44 9.04
CA VAL A 7 -6.33 16.31 9.23
C VAL A 7 -7.34 15.60 10.12
N SER A 8 -7.67 16.21 11.25
CA SER A 8 -8.66 15.70 12.20
C SER A 8 -9.56 16.84 12.70
N ALA A 9 -10.55 16.49 13.55
CA ALA A 9 -11.38 17.49 14.23
C ALA A 9 -10.57 18.44 15.13
N ALA A 10 -9.37 18.03 15.59
CA ALA A 10 -8.48 18.86 16.39
C ALA A 10 -7.65 19.84 15.54
N GLY A 11 -7.70 19.75 14.21
CA GLY A 11 -6.96 20.59 13.28
C GLY A 11 -6.03 19.79 12.37
N VAL A 12 -5.04 20.48 11.80
CA VAL A 12 -4.05 19.90 10.89
C VAL A 12 -2.71 19.78 11.61
N ASN A 13 -2.18 18.57 11.69
CA ASN A 13 -0.84 18.31 12.21
C ASN A 13 0.10 17.94 11.06
N ARG A 14 1.27 18.58 11.01
CA ARG A 14 2.28 18.32 9.97
C ARG A 14 3.40 17.48 10.54
N HIS A 15 3.76 16.42 9.83
CA HIS A 15 4.90 15.57 10.15
C HIS A 15 5.58 15.09 8.86
N THR A 16 6.67 14.33 9.00
CA THR A 16 7.42 13.75 7.89
C THR A 16 7.53 12.25 8.11
N TRP A 17 7.29 11.46 7.07
CA TRP A 17 7.52 10.01 7.06
C TRP A 17 8.67 9.66 6.12
N ASN A 18 9.36 8.57 6.40
CA ASN A 18 10.35 7.98 5.51
C ASN A 18 10.23 6.45 5.52
N ALA A 19 10.97 5.76 4.65
CA ALA A 19 10.87 4.31 4.55
C ALA A 19 11.30 3.60 5.85
N GLU A 20 12.36 4.10 6.51
CA GLU A 20 12.88 3.54 7.76
C GLU A 20 11.85 3.57 8.89
N MET A 21 11.12 4.68 9.06
CA MET A 21 10.03 4.80 10.05
C MET A 21 8.93 3.76 9.83
N LEU A 22 8.74 3.30 8.60
CA LEU A 22 7.77 2.28 8.22
C LEU A 22 8.35 0.85 8.28
N GLY A 23 9.64 0.70 8.59
CA GLY A 23 10.34 -0.59 8.52
C GLY A 23 10.44 -1.13 7.08
N LEU A 24 10.54 -0.24 6.10
CA LEU A 24 10.65 -0.54 4.66
C LEU A 24 12.01 -0.10 4.12
N ALA A 25 12.43 -0.70 3.00
CA ALA A 25 13.65 -0.31 2.33
C ALA A 25 13.43 0.94 1.47
N GLU A 26 14.40 1.87 1.50
CA GLU A 26 14.48 2.93 0.50
C GLU A 26 14.71 2.33 -0.89
N CYS A 27 14.12 2.94 -1.92
CA CYS A 27 14.29 2.50 -3.29
C CYS A 27 14.44 3.68 -4.25
N HIS A 28 15.17 3.45 -5.36
CA HIS A 28 15.25 4.44 -6.43
C HIS A 28 13.97 4.41 -7.28
N VAL A 29 13.49 5.56 -7.73
CA VAL A 29 12.26 5.67 -8.53
C VAL A 29 12.28 4.82 -9.81
N ASP A 30 13.46 4.57 -10.36
CA ASP A 30 13.62 3.71 -11.54
C ASP A 30 13.17 2.27 -11.29
N ALA A 31 13.23 1.79 -10.04
CA ALA A 31 12.74 0.45 -9.67
C ALA A 31 11.20 0.34 -9.73
N LEU A 32 10.48 1.46 -9.80
CA LEU A 32 9.03 1.53 -9.89
C LEU A 32 8.52 1.84 -11.31
N ARG A 33 9.43 2.10 -12.26
CA ARG A 33 9.05 2.44 -13.63
C ARG A 33 8.48 1.23 -14.37
N VAL A 34 7.41 1.47 -15.13
CA VAL A 34 6.72 0.47 -15.95
C VAL A 34 6.46 1.01 -17.35
N ASN A 35 6.56 0.12 -18.33
CA ASN A 35 6.30 0.37 -19.75
C ASN A 35 4.84 0.05 -20.07
N GLY A 36 3.93 0.89 -19.59
CA GLY A 36 2.51 0.87 -19.95
C GLY A 36 1.62 -0.02 -19.06
N ALA A 37 0.33 -0.03 -19.40
CA ALA A 37 -0.72 -0.58 -18.55
C ALA A 37 -0.61 -2.11 -18.36
N ALA A 38 -0.23 -2.85 -19.39
CA ALA A 38 -0.12 -4.31 -19.32
C ALA A 38 0.96 -4.75 -18.31
N GLN A 39 2.13 -4.10 -18.33
CA GLN A 39 3.20 -4.39 -17.38
C GLN A 39 2.82 -3.97 -15.95
N SER A 40 2.19 -2.80 -15.80
CA SER A 40 1.68 -2.33 -14.51
C SER A 40 0.70 -3.33 -13.90
N ALA A 41 -0.29 -3.79 -14.67
CA ALA A 41 -1.27 -4.77 -14.21
C ALA A 41 -0.65 -6.14 -13.88
N ALA A 42 0.41 -6.55 -14.57
CA ALA A 42 1.14 -7.77 -14.24
C ALA A 42 1.88 -7.62 -12.89
N ILE A 43 2.59 -6.51 -12.68
CA ILE A 43 3.29 -6.22 -11.42
C ILE A 43 2.30 -6.16 -10.26
N ILE A 44 1.18 -5.44 -10.40
CA ILE A 44 0.15 -5.35 -9.36
C ILE A 44 -0.34 -6.75 -8.98
N ARG A 45 -0.67 -7.61 -9.95
CA ARG A 45 -1.12 -8.98 -9.65
C ARG A 45 -0.08 -9.79 -8.90
N ARG A 46 1.21 -9.65 -9.24
CA ARG A 46 2.29 -10.32 -8.52
C ARG A 46 2.41 -9.82 -7.08
N ILE A 47 2.32 -8.51 -6.86
CA ILE A 47 2.27 -7.91 -5.51
C ILE A 47 1.10 -8.46 -4.72
N LEU A 48 -0.12 -8.48 -5.28
CA LEU A 48 -1.30 -9.03 -4.60
C LEU A 48 -1.20 -10.54 -4.31
N SER A 49 -0.28 -11.24 -4.99
CA SER A 49 0.06 -12.65 -4.75
C SER A 49 1.23 -12.83 -3.77
N GLY A 50 1.76 -11.75 -3.19
CA GLY A 50 2.83 -11.76 -2.20
C GLY A 50 4.25 -11.59 -2.74
N GLU A 51 4.44 -11.27 -4.03
CA GLU A 51 5.78 -10.97 -4.56
C GLU A 51 6.36 -9.73 -3.86
N GLN A 52 7.47 -9.93 -3.15
CA GLN A 52 8.18 -8.89 -2.41
C GLN A 52 9.09 -8.06 -3.34
N GLY A 53 9.40 -6.83 -2.92
CA GLY A 53 10.32 -5.93 -3.62
C GLY A 53 9.89 -4.46 -3.54
N PRO A 54 10.60 -3.54 -4.23
CA PRO A 54 10.34 -2.10 -4.14
C PRO A 54 8.90 -1.68 -4.42
N ALA A 55 8.25 -2.30 -5.41
CA ALA A 55 6.86 -2.01 -5.73
C ALA A 55 5.88 -2.52 -4.66
N TYR A 56 6.17 -3.67 -4.03
CA TYR A 56 5.42 -4.17 -2.88
C TYR A 56 5.55 -3.21 -1.70
N ASP A 57 6.78 -2.80 -1.36
CA ASP A 57 7.02 -1.87 -0.24
C ASP A 57 6.29 -0.54 -0.44
N MET A 58 6.28 -0.01 -1.67
CA MET A 58 5.50 1.19 -2.01
C MET A 58 3.99 0.99 -1.83
N VAL A 59 3.45 -0.17 -2.22
CA VAL A 59 2.03 -0.50 -2.00
C VAL A 59 1.73 -0.62 -0.50
N VAL A 60 2.60 -1.28 0.28
CA VAL A 60 2.47 -1.40 1.73
C VAL A 60 2.47 -0.02 2.40
N ALA A 61 3.37 0.88 2.02
CA ALA A 61 3.44 2.23 2.58
C ALA A 61 2.12 3.00 2.38
N ASN A 62 1.57 2.98 1.15
CA ASN A 62 0.31 3.68 0.84
C ASN A 62 -0.91 3.01 1.49
N ALA A 63 -0.95 1.67 1.51
CA ALA A 63 -2.03 0.94 2.18
C ALA A 63 -2.01 1.16 3.69
N ALA A 64 -0.83 1.19 4.32
CA ALA A 64 -0.68 1.53 5.74
C ALA A 64 -1.19 2.94 6.03
N ALA A 65 -0.86 3.93 5.20
CA ALA A 65 -1.38 5.29 5.33
C ALA A 65 -2.92 5.34 5.24
N ALA A 66 -3.50 4.60 4.30
CA ALA A 66 -4.96 4.51 4.16
C ALA A 66 -5.61 3.82 5.37
N LEU A 67 -5.01 2.75 5.89
CA LEU A 67 -5.50 2.04 7.08
C LEU A 67 -5.43 2.91 8.33
N PHE A 68 -4.32 3.64 8.51
CA PHE A 68 -4.16 4.61 9.59
C PHE A 68 -5.22 5.72 9.52
N ALA A 69 -5.37 6.36 8.35
CA ALA A 69 -6.39 7.38 8.13
C ALA A 69 -7.83 6.86 8.33
N ALA A 70 -8.06 5.57 8.11
CA ALA A 70 -9.33 4.90 8.35
C ALA A 70 -9.52 4.42 9.82
N ASN A 71 -8.66 4.86 10.75
CA ASN A 71 -8.66 4.45 12.17
C ASN A 71 -8.59 2.92 12.36
N ARG A 72 -7.89 2.20 11.48
CA ARG A 72 -7.67 0.75 11.59
C ARG A 72 -6.40 0.39 12.36
N ALA A 73 -5.58 1.36 12.70
CA ALA A 73 -4.38 1.22 13.51
C ALA A 73 -4.16 2.51 14.32
N GLU A 74 -3.51 2.39 15.47
CA GLU A 74 -3.21 3.52 16.37
C GLU A 74 -2.03 4.39 15.89
N SER A 75 -1.23 3.87 14.96
CA SER A 75 -0.09 4.57 14.37
C SER A 75 0.19 4.06 12.96
N ILE A 76 0.95 4.83 12.19
CA ILE A 76 1.39 4.41 10.86
C ILE A 76 2.25 3.14 10.92
N GLN A 77 3.09 2.99 11.96
CA GLN A 77 3.92 1.81 12.18
C GLN A 77 3.07 0.57 12.49
N ALA A 78 2.00 0.73 13.26
CA ALA A 78 1.05 -0.35 13.53
C ALA A 78 0.19 -0.71 12.30
N ALA A 79 0.04 0.19 11.34
CA ALA A 79 -0.70 -0.06 10.10
C ALA A 79 0.10 -0.88 9.06
N VAL A 80 1.43 -0.76 9.04
CA VAL A 80 2.31 -1.53 8.14
C VAL A 80 2.10 -3.04 8.21
N PRO A 81 2.13 -3.71 9.38
CA PRO A 81 1.92 -5.16 9.46
C PRO A 81 0.51 -5.58 9.03
N LEU A 82 -0.51 -4.72 9.20
CA LEU A 82 -1.86 -5.00 8.71
C LEU A 82 -1.90 -5.00 7.17
N ALA A 83 -1.23 -4.03 6.54
CA ALA A 83 -1.12 -3.97 5.08
C ALA A 83 -0.35 -5.17 4.52
N LYS A 84 0.79 -5.52 5.13
CA LYS A 84 1.57 -6.73 4.76
C LYS A 84 0.73 -7.99 4.88
N SER A 85 0.09 -8.21 6.03
CA SER A 85 -0.75 -9.38 6.28
C SER A 85 -1.89 -9.52 5.27
N ALA A 86 -2.57 -8.43 4.91
CA ALA A 86 -3.63 -8.47 3.91
C ALA A 86 -3.15 -8.93 2.53
N ILE A 87 -1.91 -8.59 2.16
CA ILE A 87 -1.28 -9.02 0.91
C ILE A 87 -0.81 -10.48 1.03
N ASP A 88 -0.01 -10.77 2.06
CA ASP A 88 0.70 -12.04 2.21
C ASP A 88 -0.23 -13.22 2.48
N THR A 89 -1.41 -12.99 3.07
CA THR A 89 -2.46 -14.01 3.23
C THR A 89 -3.25 -14.30 1.94
N GLY A 90 -2.99 -13.55 0.87
CA GLY A 90 -3.73 -13.66 -0.40
C GLY A 90 -5.14 -13.04 -0.37
N ALA A 91 -5.54 -12.41 0.74
CA ALA A 91 -6.85 -11.78 0.89
C ALA A 91 -7.10 -10.70 -0.16
N THR A 92 -6.08 -9.93 -0.50
CA THR A 92 -6.16 -8.89 -1.55
C THR A 92 -6.34 -9.47 -2.96
N SER A 93 -5.62 -10.55 -3.32
CA SER A 93 -5.84 -11.24 -4.59
C SER A 93 -7.26 -11.81 -4.70
N ALA A 94 -7.75 -12.45 -3.63
CA ALA A 94 -9.12 -12.97 -3.58
C ALA A 94 -10.18 -11.87 -3.71
N LEU A 95 -9.96 -10.71 -3.08
CA LEU A 95 -10.84 -9.55 -3.21
C LEU A 95 -10.84 -9.00 -4.65
N CYS A 96 -9.68 -8.92 -5.30
CA CYS A 96 -9.57 -8.45 -6.68
C CYS A 96 -10.35 -9.33 -7.66
N GLU A 97 -10.22 -10.66 -7.57
CA GLU A 97 -11.01 -11.58 -8.42
C GLU A 97 -12.51 -11.49 -8.11
N ARG A 98 -12.90 -11.35 -6.84
CA ARG A 98 -14.31 -11.15 -6.47
C ARG A 98 -14.88 -9.87 -7.08
N LEU A 99 -14.13 -8.76 -7.05
CA LEU A 99 -14.55 -7.50 -7.66
C LEU A 99 -14.72 -7.63 -9.17
N LYS A 100 -13.76 -8.28 -9.85
CA LYS A 100 -13.82 -8.54 -11.29
C LYS A 100 -15.04 -9.38 -11.69
N LEU A 101 -15.34 -10.44 -10.93
CA LEU A 101 -16.55 -11.25 -11.15
C LEU A 101 -17.80 -10.39 -10.96
N TRP A 102 -17.87 -9.61 -9.88
CA TRP A 102 -19.02 -8.78 -9.58
C TRP A 102 -19.30 -7.74 -10.67
N THR A 103 -18.28 -7.06 -11.19
CA THR A 103 -18.47 -6.02 -12.23
C THR A 103 -18.74 -6.59 -13.62
N ASN A 104 -18.31 -7.82 -13.92
CA ASN A 104 -18.55 -8.45 -15.23
C ASN A 104 -19.92 -9.16 -15.30
N HIS A 105 -20.58 -9.33 -14.15
CA HIS A 105 -21.92 -9.89 -14.04
C HIS A 105 -22.99 -8.81 -13.76
N GLN A 106 -22.66 -7.53 -13.91
CA GLN A 106 -23.64 -6.44 -14.02
C GLN A 106 -23.98 -6.15 -15.48
#